data_AF-A0A800DQ75-F1
#
_entry.id   AF-A0A800DQ75-F1
#
_cell.length_a   1.000
_cell.length_b   1.000
_cell.length_c   1.000
_cell.angle_alpha   90.00
_cell.angle_beta   90.00
_cell.angle_gamma   90.00
#
_symmetry.space_group_name_H-M   'P 1'
#
loop_
_entity.id
_entity.type
_entity.pdbx_description
1 polymer ?
#
loop_
_entity_poly.entity_id
_entity_poly.type
_entity_poly.pdbx_seq_one_letter_code
_entity_poly.pdbx_strand_id
1 'polypeptide(L)'
;MKRLFAYNIITTIIVFSSSLGLSLSEAKEWSQNYPQDETGWALLIAVSDYTDENISDLVLKDNMLNRLKAALVNVGGYNPKHIETLSDGQNNRAAVQSTLSDLSVKIVNSDTFLLYFRGHIKKHPRGNAIFFLPRDAKKNVFESYIKDSQLNDWLDNIKVRSKIVIIDCYTDDEFIDAYRVNRETLGTAAIFSVQPVADVTAPVTFSQMLLQSLTWKRPQDNEDTDENRIVSVGEVYEYIYNNFAGIGVLAATDDMNTGIIKLPSMLQIKTEPPGASVFINEKESGTTPIRIIDGLKKGTYKIKVNLPLYLIPEERSVQIQELRGESGNVLIQLTPIKVYGRIVDQQGDVIEDTFVSIDGTQYAQKADNDGNYSFENWQRHGLLENGKSYTLKAESSKGPHYGEADFIFAGNEHIQHNIILIKRTWFDIAQAHFDTGDYQKAAEAFHLGVDKSTTIPDISPEFADILFGYFTKLVELQPQKLNYLKATAKLSDKLNLRDESKIYWQGVKEQSTVGSPEYTQAKQRLKELNFMRLPIIIAIGVVIILVVFSAWRTRRTKGQKG
;
A
#
# COMPACT_ATOMS: atom_id res chain seq x y z
N MET A 1 34.02 5.28 18.10
CA MET A 1 32.86 6.19 18.24
C MET A 1 33.16 7.66 17.91
N LYS A 2 34.24 8.31 18.39
CA LYS A 2 34.58 9.71 18.00
C LYS A 2 35.02 9.92 16.54
N ARG A 3 35.48 8.88 15.84
CA ARG A 3 35.94 8.98 14.43
C ARG A 3 34.82 8.90 13.39
N LEU A 4 33.67 8.26 13.67
CA LEU A 4 32.53 8.24 12.73
C LEU A 4 31.69 9.53 12.79
N PHE A 5 31.66 10.21 13.94
CA PHE A 5 30.95 11.48 14.11
C PHE A 5 31.63 12.65 13.37
N ALA A 6 32.97 12.61 13.26
CA ALA A 6 33.72 13.59 12.49
C ALA A 6 33.58 13.37 10.98
N TYR A 7 33.44 12.13 10.52
CA TYR A 7 33.42 11.82 9.09
C TYR A 7 32.15 12.38 8.41
N ASN A 8 30.97 12.22 9.01
CA ASN A 8 29.71 12.66 8.38
C ASN A 8 29.48 14.18 8.41
N ILE A 9 29.94 14.88 9.46
CA ILE A 9 29.90 16.36 9.51
C ILE A 9 30.87 16.93 8.45
N ILE A 10 32.03 16.31 8.28
CA ILE A 10 32.99 16.70 7.26
C ILE A 10 32.42 16.45 5.85
N THR A 11 31.74 15.33 5.60
CA THR A 11 31.15 15.07 4.26
C THR A 11 30.07 16.07 3.88
N THR A 12 29.15 16.44 4.80
CA THR A 12 28.13 17.46 4.53
C THR A 12 28.74 18.85 4.34
N ILE A 13 29.74 19.22 5.15
CA ILE A 13 30.47 20.49 4.99
C ILE A 13 31.26 20.51 3.67
N ILE A 14 31.86 19.38 3.26
CA ILE A 14 32.59 19.26 1.98
C ILE A 14 31.63 19.45 0.80
N VAL A 15 30.51 18.72 0.77
CA VAL A 15 29.50 18.81 -0.32
C VAL A 15 28.95 20.25 -0.41
N PHE A 16 28.70 20.89 0.72
CA PHE A 16 28.20 22.28 0.79
C PHE A 16 29.28 23.33 0.45
N SER A 17 30.55 23.10 0.81
CA SER A 17 31.67 23.99 0.46
C SER A 17 32.00 23.94 -1.03
N SER A 18 31.88 22.76 -1.66
CA SER A 18 32.14 22.56 -3.09
C SER A 18 31.07 23.18 -3.99
N SER A 19 29.82 23.28 -3.55
CA SER A 19 28.75 23.93 -4.31
C SER A 19 28.76 25.46 -4.20
N LEU A 20 29.41 26.00 -3.17
CA LEU A 20 29.47 27.45 -2.88
C LEU A 20 30.87 28.07 -3.08
N GLY A 21 31.89 27.28 -3.38
CA GLY A 21 33.27 27.76 -3.55
C GLY A 21 33.93 28.27 -2.26
N LEU A 22 33.39 27.92 -1.09
CA LEU A 22 33.85 28.37 0.22
C LEU A 22 34.94 27.46 0.78
N SER A 23 35.83 28.00 1.61
CA SER A 23 36.76 27.16 2.38
C SER A 23 36.05 26.40 3.50
N LEU A 24 36.65 25.28 3.92
CA LEU A 24 36.09 24.41 4.96
C LEU A 24 35.97 25.12 6.33
N SER A 25 36.82 26.12 6.59
CA SER A 25 36.76 26.98 7.77
C SER A 25 35.59 27.96 7.70
N GLU A 26 35.36 28.59 6.54
CA GLU A 26 34.26 29.55 6.33
C GLU A 26 32.90 28.85 6.40
N ALA A 27 32.75 27.67 5.81
CA ALA A 27 31.51 26.89 5.89
C ALA A 27 31.17 26.46 7.34
N LYS A 28 32.21 26.23 8.16
CA LYS A 28 32.07 25.83 9.57
C LYS A 28 31.71 27.02 10.47
N GLU A 29 32.27 28.18 10.17
CA GLU A 29 31.95 29.45 10.84
C GLU A 29 30.55 29.95 10.45
N TRP A 30 30.13 29.74 9.19
CA TRP A 30 28.77 29.98 8.69
C TRP A 30 27.73 29.05 9.32
N SER A 31 28.04 27.77 9.53
CA SER A 31 27.13 26.86 10.25
C SER A 31 26.93 27.23 11.73
N GLN A 32 27.93 27.86 12.37
CA GLN A 32 27.93 28.12 13.81
C GLN A 32 27.31 29.47 14.19
N ASN A 33 27.26 30.45 13.29
CA ASN A 33 26.91 31.85 13.61
C ASN A 33 25.49 32.28 13.24
N TYR A 34 24.65 31.41 12.67
CA TYR A 34 23.36 31.83 12.09
C TYR A 34 22.17 31.12 12.75
N PRO A 35 21.08 31.85 13.09
CA PRO A 35 19.82 31.22 13.44
C PRO A 35 19.30 30.51 12.18
N GLN A 36 19.28 29.19 12.23
CA GLN A 36 18.98 28.29 11.10
C GLN A 36 17.49 28.32 10.66
N ASP A 37 16.73 29.34 11.07
CA ASP A 37 15.26 29.41 11.01
C ASP A 37 14.72 30.56 10.13
N GLU A 38 15.57 31.46 9.62
CA GLU A 38 15.11 32.63 8.86
C GLU A 38 15.00 32.33 7.37
N THR A 39 13.76 32.30 6.86
CA THR A 39 13.44 31.82 5.50
C THR A 39 13.65 32.84 4.38
N GLY A 40 13.68 34.14 4.69
CA GLY A 40 13.90 35.18 3.70
C GLY A 40 13.59 36.60 4.21
N TRP A 41 13.80 37.57 3.31
CA TRP A 41 13.34 38.96 3.45
C TRP A 41 12.21 39.24 2.47
N ALA A 42 11.35 40.20 2.78
CA ALA A 42 10.28 40.60 1.87
C ALA A 42 9.99 42.10 1.88
N LEU A 43 9.57 42.60 0.73
CA LEU A 43 8.97 43.92 0.55
C LEU A 43 7.58 43.75 -0.04
N LEU A 44 6.56 44.18 0.71
CA LEU A 44 5.16 44.06 0.29
C LEU A 44 4.61 45.46 -0.04
N ILE A 45 4.21 45.66 -1.28
CA ILE A 45 3.83 46.97 -1.82
C ILE A 45 2.38 46.92 -2.29
N ALA A 46 1.55 47.86 -1.83
CA ALA A 46 0.23 48.12 -2.43
C ALA A 46 0.06 49.61 -2.70
N VAL A 47 -0.43 49.94 -3.90
CA VAL A 47 -0.91 51.27 -4.27
C VAL A 47 -2.38 51.17 -4.63
N SER A 48 -3.23 51.88 -3.90
CA SER A 48 -4.63 52.04 -4.24
C SER A 48 -5.02 53.50 -4.47
N ASP A 49 -4.28 54.45 -3.89
CA ASP A 49 -4.50 55.89 -4.03
C ASP A 49 -3.42 56.57 -4.90
N TYR A 50 -3.84 57.50 -5.78
CA TYR A 50 -2.93 58.26 -6.64
C TYR A 50 -3.08 59.77 -6.45
N THR A 51 -1.95 60.48 -6.48
CA THR A 51 -1.94 61.95 -6.29
C THR A 51 -2.38 62.71 -7.53
N ASP A 52 -2.30 62.11 -8.71
CA ASP A 52 -2.84 62.67 -9.95
C ASP A 52 -4.31 62.24 -10.10
N GLU A 53 -5.23 63.20 -9.99
CA GLU A 53 -6.68 62.99 -10.10
C GLU A 53 -7.11 62.35 -11.44
N ASN A 54 -6.24 62.33 -12.45
CA ASN A 54 -6.52 61.70 -13.73
C ASN A 54 -6.25 60.19 -13.76
N ILE A 55 -5.61 59.65 -12.72
CA ILE A 55 -5.43 58.21 -12.49
C ILE A 55 -6.50 57.80 -11.49
N SER A 56 -7.37 56.88 -11.89
CA SER A 56 -8.44 56.40 -11.01
C SER A 56 -7.86 55.56 -9.88
N ASP A 57 -8.29 55.79 -8.65
CA ASP A 57 -7.94 54.95 -7.52
C ASP A 57 -8.47 53.51 -7.69
N LEU A 58 -7.72 52.54 -7.16
CA LEU A 58 -8.13 51.14 -7.12
C LEU A 58 -8.96 50.88 -5.86
N VAL A 59 -10.12 50.24 -6.02
CA VAL A 59 -10.99 49.91 -4.88
C VAL A 59 -10.54 48.59 -4.24
N LEU A 60 -9.41 48.62 -3.53
CA LEU A 60 -8.86 47.47 -2.80
C LEU A 60 -9.57 47.32 -1.43
N LYS A 61 -10.62 46.50 -1.36
CA LYS A 61 -11.44 46.33 -0.13
C LYS A 61 -10.88 45.35 0.91
N ASP A 62 -9.67 44.83 0.69
CA ASP A 62 -9.10 43.78 1.53
C ASP A 62 -7.88 44.28 2.34
N ASN A 63 -7.54 43.55 3.40
CA ASN A 63 -6.33 43.82 4.18
C ASN A 63 -5.18 42.89 3.72
N MET A 64 -4.97 42.81 2.40
CA MET A 64 -4.12 41.78 1.80
C MET A 64 -2.67 41.83 2.29
N LEU A 65 -2.03 43.01 2.38
CA LEU A 65 -0.62 43.09 2.82
C LEU A 65 -0.42 42.51 4.22
N ASN A 66 -1.32 42.82 5.16
CA ASN A 66 -1.25 42.27 6.52
C ASN A 66 -1.52 40.76 6.55
N ARG A 67 -2.44 40.26 5.71
CA ARG A 67 -2.73 38.82 5.61
C ARG A 67 -1.56 38.06 4.99
N LEU A 68 -0.95 38.59 3.93
CA LEU A 68 0.23 38.01 3.29
C LEU A 68 1.43 38.04 4.24
N LYS A 69 1.67 39.16 4.94
CA LYS A 69 2.67 39.24 6.01
C LYS A 69 2.43 38.17 7.08
N ALA A 70 1.19 38.00 7.52
CA ALA A 70 0.83 36.96 8.49
C ALA A 70 1.07 35.54 7.94
N ALA A 71 0.82 35.28 6.65
CA ALA A 71 1.10 34.01 6.01
C ALA A 71 2.60 33.70 5.99
N LEU A 72 3.41 34.66 5.51
CA LEU A 72 4.87 34.55 5.47
C LEU A 72 5.47 34.31 6.86
N VAL A 73 4.96 34.98 7.89
CA VAL A 73 5.43 34.79 9.28
C VAL A 73 4.95 33.44 9.85
N ASN A 74 3.65 33.20 9.88
CA ASN A 74 3.07 32.08 10.62
C ASN A 74 3.29 30.74 9.92
N VAL A 75 3.21 30.73 8.58
CA VAL A 75 3.35 29.52 7.78
C VAL A 75 4.75 29.41 7.22
N GLY A 76 5.29 30.50 6.65
CA GLY A 76 6.60 30.51 6.01
C GLY A 76 7.79 30.76 6.91
N GLY A 77 7.60 31.09 8.19
CA GLY A 77 8.70 31.30 9.16
C GLY A 77 9.53 32.56 8.94
N TYR A 78 9.05 33.51 8.13
CA TYR A 78 9.76 34.78 7.94
C TYR A 78 9.81 35.54 9.26
N ASN A 79 10.97 36.14 9.57
CA ASN A 79 11.08 37.05 10.70
C ASN A 79 10.23 38.31 10.39
N PRO A 80 9.28 38.71 11.25
CA PRO A 80 8.41 39.87 11.00
C PRO A 80 9.18 41.19 10.85
N LYS A 81 10.43 41.27 11.35
CA LYS A 81 11.34 42.41 11.17
C LYS A 81 12.00 42.44 9.79
N HIS A 82 11.97 41.34 9.04
CA HIS A 82 12.51 41.22 7.68
C HIS A 82 11.46 41.47 6.60
N ILE A 83 10.25 41.85 7.01
CA ILE A 83 9.13 42.15 6.10
C ILE A 83 8.79 43.62 6.21
N GLU A 84 9.24 44.38 5.21
CA GLU A 84 8.88 45.78 5.02
C GLU A 84 7.56 45.88 4.24
N THR A 85 6.79 46.94 4.48
CA THR A 85 5.49 47.14 3.83
C THR A 85 5.34 48.60 3.43
N LEU A 86 5.00 48.85 2.17
CA LEU A 86 4.65 50.18 1.65
C LEU A 86 3.18 50.15 1.22
N SER A 87 2.32 50.73 2.05
CA SER A 87 0.90 50.87 1.77
C SER A 87 0.58 52.25 1.20
N ASP A 88 -0.71 52.48 0.96
CA ASP A 88 -1.29 53.78 0.63
C ASP A 88 -0.75 54.88 1.55
N GLY A 89 -0.52 56.07 0.98
CA GLY A 89 0.15 57.15 1.69
C GLY A 89 1.68 57.16 1.57
N GLN A 90 2.33 56.00 1.62
CA GLN A 90 3.79 55.87 1.70
C GLN A 90 4.46 55.53 0.36
N ASN A 91 3.68 54.97 -0.57
CA ASN A 91 4.18 54.29 -1.75
C ASN A 91 4.51 55.23 -2.93
N ASN A 92 5.37 56.22 -2.72
CA ASN A 92 5.90 57.03 -3.82
C ASN A 92 7.18 56.39 -4.41
N ARG A 93 7.55 56.81 -5.62
CA ARG A 93 8.70 56.29 -6.37
C ARG A 93 10.00 56.32 -5.54
N ALA A 94 10.24 57.42 -4.83
CA ALA A 94 11.43 57.61 -4.00
C ALA A 94 11.43 56.67 -2.78
N ALA A 95 10.27 56.41 -2.17
CA ALA A 95 10.11 55.48 -1.06
C ALA A 95 10.39 54.03 -1.49
N VAL A 96 9.90 53.60 -2.66
CA VAL A 96 10.21 52.26 -3.20
C VAL A 96 11.71 52.12 -3.43
N GLN A 97 12.33 53.08 -4.11
CA GLN A 97 13.77 53.05 -4.39
C GLN A 97 14.61 53.05 -3.10
N SER A 98 14.32 53.94 -2.16
CA SER A 98 15.06 54.02 -0.89
C SER A 98 14.88 52.77 -0.04
N THR A 99 13.68 52.19 0.01
CA THR A 99 13.42 50.93 0.74
C THR A 99 14.21 49.77 0.15
N LEU A 100 14.23 49.61 -1.17
CA LEU A 100 15.05 48.58 -1.84
C LEU A 100 16.55 48.82 -1.63
N SER A 101 16.99 50.08 -1.66
CA SER A 101 18.38 50.44 -1.34
C SER A 101 18.74 50.09 0.10
N ASP A 102 17.89 50.43 1.07
CA ASP A 102 18.10 50.10 2.47
C ASP A 102 18.13 48.58 2.69
N LEU A 103 17.23 47.84 2.05
CA LEU A 103 17.20 46.38 2.09
C LEU A 103 18.46 45.78 1.47
N SER A 104 18.99 46.33 0.37
CA SER A 104 20.22 45.85 -0.24
C SER A 104 21.44 45.91 0.70
N VAL A 105 21.42 46.82 1.68
CA VAL A 105 22.46 46.95 2.72
C VAL A 105 22.14 46.10 3.95
N LYS A 106 20.87 46.02 4.35
CA LYS A 106 20.42 45.26 5.53
C LYS A 106 20.46 43.75 5.34
N ILE A 107 20.19 43.29 4.12
CA ILE A 107 20.15 41.86 3.80
C ILE A 107 21.57 41.35 3.75
N VAL A 108 21.97 40.65 4.81
CA VAL A 108 23.24 39.93 4.89
C VAL A 108 22.90 38.47 5.16
N ASN A 109 23.42 37.55 4.34
CA ASN A 109 23.26 36.09 4.52
C ASN A 109 21.80 35.59 4.49
N SER A 110 21.04 35.98 3.47
CA SER A 110 19.71 35.43 3.22
C SER A 110 19.68 34.70 1.86
N ASP A 111 18.97 33.59 1.80
CA ASP A 111 18.80 32.83 0.55
C ASP A 111 17.75 33.47 -0.38
N THR A 112 16.72 34.12 0.19
CA THR A 112 15.53 34.54 -0.57
C THR A 112 15.11 35.97 -0.24
N PHE A 113 14.86 36.76 -1.28
CA PHE A 113 14.14 38.03 -1.20
C PHE A 113 12.83 37.93 -2.00
N LEU A 114 11.71 38.30 -1.39
CA LEU A 114 10.39 38.32 -2.03
C LEU A 114 9.90 39.78 -2.20
N LEU A 115 9.62 40.18 -3.43
CA LEU A 115 8.88 41.40 -3.73
C LEU A 115 7.45 41.03 -4.12
N TYR A 116 6.47 41.58 -3.40
CA TYR A 116 5.07 41.57 -3.82
C TYR A 116 4.65 42.99 -4.19
N PHE A 117 4.15 43.20 -5.40
CA PHE A 117 3.65 44.49 -5.85
C PHE A 117 2.20 44.38 -6.30
N ARG A 118 1.33 45.20 -5.70
CA ARG A 118 -0.07 45.35 -6.09
C ARG A 118 -0.40 46.80 -6.43
N GLY A 119 -0.97 47.04 -7.61
CA GLY A 119 -1.32 48.40 -8.02
C GLY A 119 -1.58 48.52 -9.51
N HIS A 120 -1.50 49.74 -10.05
CA HIS A 120 -1.61 49.95 -11.48
C HIS A 120 -0.34 49.54 -12.23
N ILE A 121 -0.56 49.02 -13.43
CA ILE A 121 0.49 48.76 -14.41
C ILE A 121 0.11 49.34 -15.78
N LYS A 122 1.10 49.88 -16.48
CA LYS A 122 0.97 50.41 -17.83
C LYS A 122 2.04 49.84 -18.75
N LYS A 123 1.69 49.61 -20.01
CA LYS A 123 2.66 49.32 -21.06
C LYS A 123 3.02 50.62 -21.80
N HIS A 124 4.28 50.75 -22.21
CA HIS A 124 4.66 51.84 -23.09
C HIS A 124 3.95 51.76 -24.46
N PRO A 125 3.40 52.85 -25.01
CA PRO A 125 2.64 52.83 -26.27
C PRO A 125 3.45 52.40 -27.50
N ARG A 126 4.77 52.63 -27.48
CA ARG A 126 5.68 52.37 -28.61
C ARG A 126 6.81 51.40 -28.29
N GLY A 127 6.77 50.76 -27.13
CA GLY A 127 7.85 49.90 -26.65
C GLY A 127 7.33 48.67 -25.94
N ASN A 128 8.26 47.81 -25.51
CA ASN A 128 7.94 46.57 -24.81
C ASN A 128 8.03 46.70 -23.29
N ALA A 129 8.56 47.82 -22.78
CA ALA A 129 8.69 48.01 -21.34
C ALA A 129 7.32 48.14 -20.65
N ILE A 130 7.20 47.48 -19.51
CA ILE A 130 6.09 47.64 -18.57
C ILE A 130 6.50 48.58 -17.43
N PHE A 131 5.51 49.28 -16.90
CA PHE A 131 5.69 50.33 -15.91
C PHE A 131 4.72 50.11 -14.75
N PHE A 132 5.26 50.07 -13.54
CA PHE A 132 4.53 50.04 -12.29
C PHE A 132 4.27 51.47 -11.84
N LEU A 133 3.03 51.79 -11.47
CA LEU A 133 2.66 53.14 -11.07
C LEU A 133 2.76 53.27 -9.55
N PRO A 134 3.71 54.05 -9.02
CA PRO A 134 3.69 54.46 -7.62
C PRO A 134 2.58 55.50 -7.38
N ARG A 135 2.32 55.83 -6.11
CA ARG A 135 1.33 56.83 -5.68
C ARG A 135 1.51 58.22 -6.32
N ASP A 136 2.76 58.63 -6.56
CA ASP A 136 3.12 59.91 -7.18
C ASP A 136 3.24 59.84 -8.71
N ALA A 137 2.76 58.76 -9.32
CA ALA A 137 2.60 58.62 -10.76
C ALA A 137 1.74 59.77 -11.32
N LYS A 138 2.15 60.28 -12.48
CA LYS A 138 1.39 61.27 -13.26
C LYS A 138 0.95 60.68 -14.59
N LYS A 139 -0.32 60.84 -14.95
CA LYS A 139 -0.92 60.20 -16.11
C LYS A 139 -0.14 60.52 -17.38
N ASN A 140 0.28 59.47 -18.08
CA ASN A 140 1.06 59.52 -19.33
C ASN A 140 2.47 60.15 -19.19
N VAL A 141 2.99 60.32 -17.97
CA VAL A 141 4.36 60.77 -17.72
C VAL A 141 5.20 59.57 -17.26
N PHE A 142 5.70 58.78 -18.20
CA PHE A 142 6.37 57.50 -17.93
C PHE A 142 7.62 57.62 -17.05
N GLU A 143 8.28 58.78 -17.01
CA GLU A 143 9.41 59.06 -16.12
C GLU A 143 9.02 59.10 -14.63
N SER A 144 7.74 59.36 -14.34
CA SER A 144 7.17 59.29 -13.00
C SER A 144 6.83 57.87 -12.55
N TYR A 145 6.82 56.91 -13.48
CA TYR A 145 6.52 55.50 -13.21
C TYR A 145 7.81 54.72 -12.94
N ILE A 146 7.70 53.49 -12.44
CA ILE A 146 8.82 52.56 -12.26
C ILE A 146 8.86 51.59 -13.43
N LYS A 147 9.88 51.72 -14.28
CA LYS A 147 10.11 50.81 -15.41
C LYS A 147 10.59 49.44 -14.92
N ASP A 148 10.15 48.36 -15.55
CA ASP A 148 10.64 46.98 -15.33
C ASP A 148 12.16 46.85 -15.21
N SER A 149 12.90 47.33 -16.20
CA SER A 149 14.37 47.24 -16.21
C SER A 149 14.99 47.99 -15.02
N GLN A 150 14.39 49.11 -14.62
CA GLN A 150 14.84 49.87 -13.46
C GLN A 150 14.55 49.14 -12.15
N LEU A 151 13.40 48.47 -12.05
CA LEU A 151 13.09 47.62 -10.91
C LEU A 151 14.10 46.47 -10.81
N ASN A 152 14.45 45.85 -11.94
CA ASN A 152 15.49 44.83 -12.01
C ASN A 152 16.86 45.36 -11.57
N ASP A 153 17.28 46.54 -12.04
CA ASP A 153 18.52 47.18 -11.60
C ASP A 153 18.55 47.36 -10.07
N TRP A 154 17.41 47.73 -9.46
CA TRP A 154 17.31 47.84 -7.99
C TRP A 154 17.38 46.48 -7.30
N LEU A 155 16.68 45.47 -7.81
CA LEU A 155 16.71 44.09 -7.29
C LEU A 155 18.12 43.47 -7.41
N ASP A 156 18.88 43.83 -8.43
CA ASP A 156 20.25 43.33 -8.63
C ASP A 156 21.26 43.83 -7.61
N ASN A 157 20.96 44.92 -6.93
CA ASN A 157 21.74 45.38 -5.78
C ASN A 157 21.51 44.52 -4.54
N ILE A 158 20.38 43.81 -4.45
CA ILE A 158 20.09 42.87 -3.35
C ILE A 158 20.82 41.56 -3.61
N LYS A 159 21.85 41.28 -2.81
CA LYS A 159 22.73 40.11 -2.98
C LYS A 159 22.19 38.89 -2.20
N VAL A 160 21.24 38.21 -2.82
CA VAL A 160 20.65 36.93 -2.35
C VAL A 160 20.64 35.91 -3.48
N ARG A 161 20.48 34.62 -3.15
CA ARG A 161 20.42 33.54 -4.14
C ARG A 161 19.18 33.64 -5.03
N SER A 162 18.03 33.92 -4.43
CA SER A 162 16.73 33.91 -5.09
C SER A 162 15.99 35.23 -4.85
N LYS A 163 15.55 35.87 -5.94
CA LYS A 163 14.76 37.10 -5.94
C LYS A 163 13.41 36.80 -6.58
N ILE A 164 12.39 36.60 -5.76
CA ILE A 164 11.05 36.22 -6.22
C ILE A 164 10.22 37.48 -6.37
N VAL A 165 9.56 37.66 -7.51
CA VAL A 165 8.69 38.81 -7.77
C VAL A 165 7.27 38.35 -8.05
N ILE A 166 6.31 38.79 -7.24
CA ILE A 166 4.89 38.51 -7.43
C ILE A 166 4.18 39.82 -7.78
N ILE A 167 3.62 39.86 -8.99
CA ILE A 167 2.92 41.01 -9.54
C ILE A 167 1.41 40.74 -9.50
N ASP A 168 0.67 41.57 -8.79
CA ASP A 168 -0.79 41.56 -8.66
C ASP A 168 -1.34 42.89 -9.16
N CYS A 169 -1.32 43.10 -10.47
CA CYS A 169 -1.53 44.41 -11.07
C CYS A 169 -2.83 44.53 -11.86
N TYR A 170 -3.28 45.77 -11.97
CA TYR A 170 -4.48 46.15 -12.69
C TYR A 170 -4.20 47.18 -13.78
N THR A 171 -4.82 47.04 -14.94
CA THR A 171 -4.64 47.95 -16.07
C THR A 171 -5.97 48.33 -16.70
N ASP A 172 -6.05 49.56 -17.16
CA ASP A 172 -7.11 50.12 -18.01
C ASP A 172 -6.72 50.06 -19.50
N ASP A 173 -5.61 49.40 -19.84
CA ASP A 173 -5.22 49.16 -21.24
C ASP A 173 -6.21 48.20 -21.92
N GLU A 174 -6.71 48.60 -23.09
CA GLU A 174 -7.68 47.80 -23.87
C GLU A 174 -7.10 46.46 -24.34
N PHE A 175 -5.80 46.42 -24.67
CA PHE A 175 -5.13 45.23 -25.21
C PHE A 175 -4.25 44.54 -24.15
N ILE A 176 -4.89 43.88 -23.19
CA ILE A 176 -4.22 43.25 -22.03
C ILE A 176 -3.28 42.09 -22.41
N ASP A 177 -3.51 41.43 -23.55
CA ASP A 177 -2.60 40.37 -24.03
C ASP A 177 -1.21 40.89 -24.41
N ALA A 178 -1.05 42.21 -24.58
CA ALA A 178 0.27 42.82 -24.74
C ALA A 178 1.20 42.52 -23.56
N TYR A 179 0.67 42.32 -22.35
CA TYR A 179 1.47 41.97 -21.17
C TYR A 179 2.01 40.52 -21.22
N ARG A 180 1.42 39.62 -22.04
CA ARG A 180 1.95 38.26 -22.25
C ARG A 180 3.24 38.24 -23.06
N VAL A 181 3.35 39.13 -24.04
CA VAL A 181 4.47 39.17 -25.00
C VAL A 181 5.67 39.94 -24.47
N ASN A 182 5.48 40.78 -23.44
CA ASN A 182 6.47 41.70 -22.91
C ASN A 182 7.01 41.30 -21.54
N ARG A 183 7.11 39.99 -21.29
CA ARG A 183 7.58 39.46 -20.02
C ARG A 183 9.11 39.51 -19.95
N GLU A 184 9.64 40.55 -19.33
CA GLU A 184 11.00 40.52 -18.79
C GLU A 184 10.97 39.70 -17.50
N THR A 185 11.97 38.84 -17.32
CA THR A 185 12.24 38.15 -16.06
C THR A 185 12.49 39.20 -14.97
N LEU A 186 11.60 39.30 -14.00
CA LEU A 186 11.83 40.13 -12.81
C LEU A 186 12.49 39.29 -11.72
N GLY A 187 13.67 39.71 -11.25
CA GLY A 187 14.46 38.93 -10.30
C GLY A 187 14.96 37.60 -10.88
N THR A 188 14.89 36.51 -10.10
CA THR A 188 15.28 35.15 -10.51
C THR A 188 14.08 34.27 -10.86
N ALA A 189 12.88 34.64 -10.42
CA ALA A 189 11.63 33.97 -10.71
C ALA A 189 10.47 34.93 -10.44
N ALA A 190 9.42 34.87 -11.25
CA ALA A 190 8.29 35.77 -11.08
C ALA A 190 6.94 35.11 -11.39
N ILE A 191 5.89 35.59 -10.72
CA ILE A 191 4.49 35.30 -11.04
C ILE A 191 3.83 36.64 -11.41
N PHE A 192 3.26 36.69 -12.61
CA PHE A 192 2.58 37.84 -13.16
C PHE A 192 1.08 37.62 -13.22
N SER A 193 0.32 38.45 -12.53
CA SER A 193 -1.10 38.66 -12.74
C SER A 193 -1.34 40.10 -13.19
N VAL A 194 -1.89 40.27 -14.39
CA VAL A 194 -2.37 41.57 -14.89
C VAL A 194 -3.84 41.41 -15.25
N GLN A 195 -4.70 42.13 -14.54
CA GLN A 195 -6.16 42.06 -14.67
C GLN A 195 -6.74 43.41 -15.13
N PRO A 196 -7.93 43.45 -15.75
CA PRO A 196 -8.65 44.70 -15.95
C PRO A 196 -8.99 45.38 -14.62
N VAL A 197 -8.96 46.70 -14.57
CA VAL A 197 -9.36 47.47 -13.36
C VAL A 197 -10.79 47.14 -12.91
N ALA A 198 -11.68 46.79 -13.84
CA ALA A 198 -13.05 46.37 -13.54
C ALA A 198 -13.12 45.12 -12.63
N ASP A 199 -12.10 44.27 -12.65
CA ASP A 199 -12.07 43.00 -11.90
C ASP A 199 -11.46 43.15 -10.50
N VAL A 200 -11.06 44.36 -10.10
CA VAL A 200 -10.50 44.62 -8.77
C VAL A 200 -11.46 44.24 -7.64
N THR A 201 -12.77 44.25 -7.91
CA THR A 201 -13.83 43.84 -6.97
C THR A 201 -14.42 42.47 -7.26
N ALA A 202 -13.78 41.65 -8.10
CA ALA A 202 -14.26 40.31 -8.42
C ALA A 202 -14.41 39.45 -7.15
N PRO A 203 -15.39 38.52 -7.09
CA PRO A 203 -15.58 37.65 -5.93
C PRO A 203 -14.36 36.78 -5.61
N VAL A 204 -13.57 36.45 -6.64
CA VAL A 204 -12.34 35.66 -6.57
C VAL A 204 -11.24 36.48 -7.25
N THR A 205 -10.24 36.91 -6.48
CA THR A 205 -9.10 37.69 -6.99
C THR A 205 -7.81 36.87 -6.95
N PHE A 206 -6.82 37.25 -7.76
CA PHE A 206 -5.47 36.67 -7.69
C PHE A 206 -4.90 36.74 -6.27
N SER A 207 -5.00 37.89 -5.59
CA SER A 207 -4.54 38.07 -4.21
C SER A 207 -5.13 37.05 -3.23
N GLN A 208 -6.41 36.69 -3.39
CA GLN A 208 -7.05 35.68 -2.55
C GLN A 208 -6.50 34.28 -2.83
N MET A 209 -6.31 33.92 -4.10
CA MET A 209 -5.76 32.61 -4.48
C MET A 209 -4.29 32.47 -4.05
N LEU A 210 -3.49 33.52 -4.24
CA LEU A 210 -2.13 33.61 -3.73
C LEU A 210 -2.10 33.40 -2.22
N LEU A 211 -2.95 34.11 -1.47
CA LEU A 211 -2.99 33.93 -0.03
C LEU A 211 -3.41 32.51 0.36
N GLN A 212 -4.39 31.92 -0.32
CA GLN A 212 -4.82 30.54 -0.05
C GLN A 212 -3.68 29.55 -0.27
N SER A 213 -2.90 29.70 -1.34
CA SER A 213 -1.73 28.87 -1.63
C SER A 213 -0.63 28.95 -0.55
N LEU A 214 -0.60 30.03 0.26
CA LEU A 214 0.45 30.30 1.25
C LEU A 214 0.01 30.15 2.71
N THR A 215 -1.27 29.89 3.00
CA THR A 215 -1.82 29.96 4.38
C THR A 215 -2.23 28.63 5.00
N TRP A 216 -2.02 27.51 4.32
CA TRP A 216 -2.65 26.25 4.72
C TRP A 216 -1.84 25.39 5.72
N LYS A 217 -2.56 24.64 6.57
CA LYS A 217 -2.06 24.04 7.82
C LYS A 217 -1.95 22.52 7.83
N ARG A 218 -2.26 21.80 6.75
CA ARG A 218 -2.24 20.32 6.76
C ARG A 218 -1.39 19.71 5.65
N PRO A 219 -0.75 18.55 5.92
CA PRO A 219 0.16 17.87 4.99
C PRO A 219 -0.57 16.93 4.01
N GLN A 220 -1.90 17.03 3.93
CA GLN A 220 -2.76 16.15 3.12
C GLN A 220 -3.31 16.90 1.90
N ASP A 221 -2.98 18.18 1.75
CA ASP A 221 -3.51 19.09 0.74
C ASP A 221 -2.40 19.39 -0.28
N ASN A 222 -2.80 19.38 -1.55
CA ASN A 222 -1.96 19.06 -2.71
C ASN A 222 -1.08 20.23 -3.21
N GLU A 223 -0.69 21.21 -2.39
CA GLU A 223 0.14 22.32 -2.86
C GLU A 223 1.65 22.06 -2.79
N ASP A 224 2.14 21.39 -1.73
CA ASP A 224 3.49 20.79 -1.68
C ASP A 224 3.40 19.44 -2.42
N THR A 225 3.23 19.55 -3.74
CA THR A 225 2.86 18.45 -4.64
C THR A 225 3.86 17.31 -4.65
N ASP A 226 5.13 17.64 -4.39
CA ASP A 226 6.25 16.69 -4.35
C ASP A 226 6.66 16.31 -2.92
N GLU A 227 5.98 16.85 -1.91
CA GLU A 227 6.22 16.64 -0.48
C GLU A 227 7.65 16.98 -0.02
N ASN A 228 8.31 17.93 -0.69
CA ASN A 228 9.66 18.36 -0.38
C ASN A 228 9.73 19.40 0.76
N ARG A 229 8.58 19.84 1.30
CA ARG A 229 8.43 20.84 2.39
C ARG A 229 8.77 22.27 1.98
N ILE A 230 8.79 22.56 0.70
CA ILE A 230 9.04 23.88 0.11
C ILE A 230 7.87 24.18 -0.80
N VAL A 231 7.13 25.27 -0.53
CA VAL A 231 6.13 25.75 -1.48
C VAL A 231 6.83 26.66 -2.48
N SER A 232 6.92 26.18 -3.71
CA SER A 232 7.66 26.80 -4.81
C SER A 232 6.83 27.79 -5.63
N VAL A 233 7.51 28.59 -6.46
CA VAL A 233 6.87 29.46 -7.47
C VAL A 233 5.96 28.64 -8.39
N GLY A 234 6.40 27.45 -8.80
CA GLY A 234 5.64 26.57 -9.67
C GLY A 234 4.37 26.06 -9.03
N GLU A 235 4.43 25.61 -7.78
CA GLU A 235 3.26 25.12 -7.05
C GLU A 235 2.23 26.21 -6.78
N VAL A 236 2.69 27.41 -6.39
CA VAL A 236 1.80 28.57 -6.24
C VAL A 236 1.17 28.93 -7.59
N TYR A 237 1.96 28.97 -8.66
CA TYR A 237 1.46 29.27 -9.99
C TYR A 237 0.43 28.24 -10.46
N GLU A 238 0.69 26.94 -10.31
CA GLU A 238 -0.23 25.87 -10.69
C GLU A 238 -1.52 25.91 -9.88
N TYR A 239 -1.42 26.13 -8.56
CA TYR A 239 -2.59 26.31 -7.71
C TYR A 239 -3.45 27.47 -8.20
N ILE A 240 -2.84 28.63 -8.43
CA ILE A 240 -3.57 29.81 -8.91
C ILE A 240 -4.14 29.53 -10.30
N TYR A 241 -3.36 28.99 -11.23
CA TYR A 241 -3.79 28.68 -12.60
C TYR A 241 -5.03 27.78 -12.64
N ASN A 242 -5.10 26.79 -11.74
CA ASN A 242 -6.21 25.84 -11.69
C ASN A 242 -7.46 26.39 -10.96
N ASN A 243 -7.31 27.39 -10.09
CA ASN A 243 -8.39 27.90 -9.23
C ASN A 243 -8.83 29.33 -9.55
N PHE A 244 -8.03 30.08 -10.30
CA PHE A 244 -8.29 31.47 -10.67
C PHE A 244 -8.96 31.54 -12.04
N ALA A 245 -10.23 31.93 -12.05
CA ALA A 245 -11.03 32.12 -13.28
C ALA A 245 -11.04 33.58 -13.79
N GLY A 246 -10.10 34.41 -13.34
CA GLY A 246 -10.10 35.84 -13.68
C GLY A 246 -9.73 36.11 -15.14
N ILE A 247 -10.19 37.26 -15.64
CA ILE A 247 -9.91 37.73 -16.99
C ILE A 247 -8.56 38.47 -16.96
N GLY A 248 -7.68 38.18 -17.92
CA GLY A 248 -6.40 38.87 -18.08
C GLY A 248 -5.22 37.96 -18.32
N VAL A 249 -4.05 38.38 -17.85
CA VAL A 249 -2.77 37.69 -18.01
C VAL A 249 -2.36 37.05 -16.69
N LEU A 250 -2.23 35.73 -16.68
CA LEU A 250 -1.54 34.97 -15.66
C LEU A 250 -0.36 34.25 -16.31
N ALA A 251 0.83 34.42 -15.74
CA ALA A 251 2.06 33.82 -16.23
C ALA A 251 3.09 33.67 -15.11
N ALA A 252 4.03 32.75 -15.26
CA ALA A 252 5.25 32.71 -14.46
C ALA A 252 6.49 32.74 -15.38
N THR A 253 7.64 33.12 -14.83
CA THR A 253 8.93 33.15 -15.53
C THR A 253 10.04 32.52 -14.68
N ASP A 254 11.03 31.94 -15.37
CA ASP A 254 12.31 31.44 -14.84
C ASP A 254 12.21 30.24 -13.90
N ASP A 255 12.87 30.28 -12.75
CA ASP A 255 13.07 29.13 -11.88
C ASP A 255 11.82 28.83 -11.03
N MET A 256 10.94 28.01 -11.62
CA MET A 256 9.70 27.51 -11.01
C MET A 256 9.95 26.70 -9.73
N ASN A 257 11.15 26.16 -9.50
CA ASN A 257 11.46 25.39 -8.30
C ASN A 257 11.92 26.28 -7.14
N THR A 258 12.00 27.59 -7.34
CA THR A 258 12.38 28.53 -6.29
C THR A 258 11.34 28.55 -5.17
N GLY A 259 11.77 28.26 -3.94
CA GLY A 259 10.90 28.24 -2.76
C GLY A 259 10.47 29.62 -2.29
N ILE A 260 9.15 29.88 -2.24
CA ILE A 260 8.56 31.08 -1.66
C ILE A 260 8.52 30.97 -0.13
N ILE A 261 8.06 29.82 0.38
CA ILE A 261 8.03 29.52 1.81
C ILE A 261 8.58 28.12 2.09
N LYS A 262 9.29 27.98 3.21
CA LYS A 262 9.75 26.68 3.71
C LYS A 262 8.87 26.26 4.89
N LEU A 263 8.27 25.07 4.80
CA LEU A 263 7.33 24.54 5.78
C LEU A 263 8.05 23.90 6.97
N PRO A 264 7.38 23.67 8.12
CA PRO A 264 7.98 22.92 9.23
C PRO A 264 8.50 21.54 8.81
N SER A 265 9.57 21.10 9.45
CA SER A 265 10.24 19.82 9.19
C SER A 265 9.26 18.64 9.27
N MET A 266 9.45 17.65 8.42
CA MET A 266 8.64 16.43 8.38
C MET A 266 9.50 15.18 8.51
N LEU A 267 8.99 14.15 9.19
CA LEU A 267 9.48 12.77 9.10
C LEU A 267 8.41 11.92 8.42
N GLN A 268 8.72 11.39 7.24
CA GLN A 268 7.86 10.49 6.49
C GLN A 268 8.41 9.07 6.51
N ILE A 269 7.54 8.12 6.85
CA ILE A 269 7.89 6.70 6.95
C ILE A 269 6.93 5.90 6.08
N LYS A 270 7.48 5.19 5.09
CA LYS A 270 6.78 4.35 4.12
C LYS A 270 7.38 2.94 4.15
N THR A 271 6.55 1.94 3.92
CA THR A 271 7.00 0.57 3.66
C THR A 271 6.43 0.06 2.35
N GLU A 272 7.13 -0.88 1.74
CA GLU A 272 6.61 -1.69 0.64
C GLU A 272 6.62 -3.17 1.06
N PRO A 273 5.45 -3.82 1.20
CA PRO A 273 4.10 -3.24 1.07
C PRO A 273 3.72 -2.28 2.23
N PRO A 274 2.67 -1.45 2.06
CA PRO A 274 2.17 -0.55 3.10
C PRO A 274 1.41 -1.30 4.22
N GLY A 275 1.09 -0.59 5.31
CA GLY A 275 0.29 -1.11 6.42
C GLY A 275 1.10 -1.62 7.62
N ALA A 276 2.41 -1.45 7.63
CA ALA A 276 3.28 -1.87 8.73
C ALA A 276 3.08 -0.97 9.95
N SER A 277 3.01 -1.53 11.16
CA SER A 277 3.06 -0.77 12.41
C SER A 277 4.43 -0.09 12.55
N VAL A 278 4.43 1.18 12.97
CA VAL A 278 5.62 2.04 13.09
C VAL A 278 5.87 2.38 14.55
N PHE A 279 7.12 2.20 14.98
CA PHE A 279 7.61 2.57 16.30
C PHE A 279 8.74 3.58 16.15
N ILE A 280 8.58 4.75 16.78
CA ILE A 280 9.57 5.83 16.79
C ILE A 280 10.10 5.96 18.22
N ASN A 281 11.41 5.81 18.40
CA ASN A 281 12.05 5.80 19.71
C ASN A 281 11.34 4.85 20.69
N GLU A 282 11.06 3.62 20.23
CA GLU A 282 10.36 2.56 20.97
C GLU A 282 8.87 2.81 21.25
N LYS A 283 8.33 3.98 20.89
CA LYS A 283 6.90 4.30 21.04
C LYS A 283 6.12 4.04 19.76
N GLU A 284 5.03 3.30 19.87
CA GLU A 284 4.09 3.09 18.76
C GLU A 284 3.52 4.44 18.28
N SER A 285 3.64 4.68 16.97
CA SER A 285 3.32 5.98 16.34
C SER A 285 2.24 5.89 15.28
N GLY A 286 1.85 4.68 14.83
CA GLY A 286 0.81 4.45 13.84
C GLY A 286 1.19 3.37 12.83
N THR A 287 0.66 3.44 11.60
CA THR A 287 0.95 2.50 10.51
C THR A 287 1.43 3.22 9.25
N THR A 288 2.24 2.56 8.41
CA THR A 288 2.70 3.13 7.14
C THR A 288 1.60 3.18 6.07
N PRO A 289 1.58 4.22 5.21
CA PRO A 289 2.44 5.40 5.24
C PRO A 289 2.04 6.38 6.35
N ILE A 290 3.03 6.93 7.06
CA ILE A 290 2.81 7.94 8.12
C ILE A 290 3.70 9.18 7.93
N ARG A 291 3.14 10.35 8.24
CA ARG A 291 3.84 11.64 8.26
C ARG A 291 3.77 12.22 9.67
N ILE A 292 4.92 12.60 10.22
CA ILE A 292 5.05 13.26 11.53
C ILE A 292 5.63 14.65 11.31
N ILE A 293 4.88 15.68 11.73
CA ILE A 293 5.27 17.09 11.63
C ILE A 293 5.19 17.74 13.01
N ASP A 294 4.06 17.56 13.69
CA ASP A 294 3.86 18.10 15.03
C ASP A 294 4.78 17.44 16.05
N GLY A 295 5.43 18.27 16.87
CA GLY A 295 6.30 17.79 17.96
C GLY A 295 7.63 17.20 17.50
N LEU A 296 7.99 17.31 16.21
CA LEU A 296 9.32 16.97 15.72
C LEU A 296 10.32 17.99 16.29
N LYS A 297 11.43 17.49 16.82
CA LYS A 297 12.48 18.25 17.48
C LYS A 297 13.83 17.83 16.95
N LYS A 298 14.80 18.74 17.02
CA LYS A 298 16.18 18.39 16.68
C LYS A 298 16.65 17.15 17.45
N GLY A 299 17.10 16.13 16.73
CA GLY A 299 17.50 14.86 17.34
C GLY A 299 17.66 13.71 16.35
N THR A 300 18.00 12.53 16.87
CA THR A 300 18.02 11.28 16.11
C THR A 300 16.78 10.46 16.46
N TYR A 301 16.02 10.07 15.44
CA TYR A 301 14.82 9.26 15.53
C TYR A 301 15.13 7.83 15.09
N LYS A 302 14.91 6.89 16.00
CA LYS A 302 15.04 5.45 15.75
C LYS A 302 13.70 4.89 15.30
N ILE A 303 13.70 4.23 14.16
CA ILE A 303 12.50 3.78 13.48
C ILE A 303 12.57 2.27 13.34
N LYS A 304 11.59 1.60 13.94
CA LYS A 304 11.32 0.19 13.73
C LYS A 304 9.96 0.06 13.08
N VAL A 305 9.83 -0.90 12.18
CA VAL A 305 8.56 -1.25 11.54
C VAL A 305 8.30 -2.74 11.71
N ASN A 306 7.04 -3.11 11.79
CA ASN A 306 6.62 -4.51 11.88
C ASN A 306 5.38 -4.71 11.01
N LEU A 307 5.42 -5.71 10.14
CA LEU A 307 4.28 -6.16 9.37
C LEU A 307 4.18 -7.68 9.51
N PRO A 308 3.03 -8.24 9.95
CA PRO A 308 2.85 -9.67 10.04
C PRO A 308 3.19 -10.39 8.73
N LEU A 309 3.82 -11.56 8.82
CA LEU A 309 4.30 -12.37 7.69
C LEU A 309 5.54 -11.83 6.96
N TYR A 310 6.13 -10.73 7.44
CA TYR A 310 7.37 -10.17 6.93
C TYR A 310 8.47 -10.20 7.98
N LEU A 311 9.73 -10.30 7.53
CA LEU A 311 10.88 -10.18 8.40
C LEU A 311 10.92 -8.79 9.03
N ILE A 312 11.29 -8.74 10.31
CA ILE A 312 11.55 -7.48 11.00
C ILE A 312 12.87 -6.92 10.45
N PRO A 313 12.85 -5.75 9.79
CA PRO A 313 14.05 -5.14 9.24
C PRO A 313 14.92 -4.53 10.35
N GLU A 314 16.19 -4.26 10.04
CA GLU A 314 17.07 -3.52 10.95
C GLU A 314 16.52 -2.12 11.26
N GLU A 315 16.75 -1.66 12.50
CA GLU A 315 16.37 -0.32 12.95
C GLU A 315 17.03 0.75 12.06
N ARG A 316 16.23 1.70 11.57
CA ARG A 316 16.72 2.86 10.82
C ARG A 316 16.83 4.06 11.74
N SER A 317 17.86 4.88 11.55
CA SER A 317 18.02 6.14 12.27
C SER A 317 17.96 7.31 11.30
N VAL A 318 17.13 8.31 11.61
CA VAL A 318 17.06 9.57 10.86
C VAL A 318 17.43 10.71 11.78
N GLN A 319 18.27 11.63 11.31
CA GLN A 319 18.54 12.87 12.02
C GLN A 319 17.60 13.95 11.51
N ILE A 320 17.00 14.68 12.44
CA ILE A 320 16.22 15.88 12.18
C ILE A 320 16.96 17.04 12.84
N GLN A 321 17.16 18.12 12.10
CA GLN A 321 17.80 19.34 12.58
C GLN A 321 16.78 20.41 13.01
N GLU A 322 15.49 20.19 12.74
CA GLU A 322 14.37 21.13 12.97
C GLU A 322 14.42 22.33 12.01
N LEU A 323 15.01 22.13 10.83
CA LEU A 323 15.09 23.18 9.81
C LEU A 323 13.79 23.27 9.03
N ARG A 324 13.35 24.48 8.72
CA ARG A 324 12.23 24.68 7.78
C ARG A 324 12.62 24.21 6.39
N GLY A 325 11.75 23.42 5.74
CA GLY A 325 12.01 22.75 4.48
C GLY A 325 12.70 21.39 4.62
N GLU A 326 12.99 20.94 5.84
CA GLU A 326 13.60 19.62 6.08
C GLU A 326 12.58 18.49 5.95
N SER A 327 12.92 17.46 5.17
CA SER A 327 12.14 16.23 5.06
C SER A 327 13.02 15.01 5.31
N GLY A 328 12.77 14.32 6.43
CA GLY A 328 13.35 13.02 6.73
C GLY A 328 12.52 11.94 6.07
N ASN A 329 13.04 11.31 5.02
CA ASN A 329 12.32 10.27 4.27
C ASN A 329 12.88 8.88 4.56
N VAL A 330 12.00 7.97 4.97
CA VAL A 330 12.35 6.57 5.26
C VAL A 330 11.46 5.66 4.45
N LEU A 331 12.06 4.98 3.50
CA LEU A 331 11.42 3.90 2.76
C LEU A 331 12.05 2.57 3.16
N ILE A 332 11.24 1.64 3.64
CA ILE A 332 11.70 0.31 4.05
C ILE A 332 11.02 -0.75 3.17
N GLN A 333 11.84 -1.48 2.41
CA GLN A 333 11.40 -2.65 1.67
C GLN A 333 11.30 -3.84 2.62
N LEU A 334 10.13 -4.45 2.70
CA LEU A 334 9.89 -5.59 3.59
C LEU A 334 10.06 -6.89 2.81
N THR A 335 10.74 -7.85 3.44
CA THR A 335 10.94 -9.18 2.84
C THR A 335 9.94 -10.15 3.47
N PRO A 336 9.07 -10.81 2.69
CA PRO A 336 8.16 -11.80 3.24
C PRO A 336 8.96 -12.95 3.87
N ILE A 337 8.43 -13.49 4.96
CA ILE A 337 8.98 -14.70 5.58
C ILE A 337 8.82 -15.86 4.58
N LYS A 338 9.84 -16.71 4.49
CA LYS A 338 9.83 -17.87 3.60
C LYS A 338 9.65 -19.11 4.44
N VAL A 339 8.76 -20.00 4.04
CA VAL A 339 8.72 -21.38 4.52
C VAL A 339 9.16 -22.26 3.37
N TYR A 340 10.35 -22.83 3.45
CA TYR A 340 11.01 -23.47 2.32
C TYR A 340 11.78 -24.71 2.72
N GLY A 341 12.18 -25.49 1.73
CA GLY A 341 13.05 -26.64 1.95
C GLY A 341 13.04 -27.57 0.75
N ARG A 342 13.49 -28.80 0.97
CA ARG A 342 13.62 -29.83 -0.06
C ARG A 342 12.86 -31.09 0.31
N ILE A 343 12.23 -31.70 -0.68
CA ILE A 343 11.44 -32.91 -0.56
C ILE A 343 12.17 -34.04 -1.28
N VAL A 344 12.47 -35.11 -0.56
CA VAL A 344 13.18 -36.29 -1.06
C VAL A 344 12.57 -37.55 -0.47
N ASP A 345 12.82 -38.70 -1.07
CA ASP A 345 12.49 -39.99 -0.47
C ASP A 345 13.52 -40.42 0.61
N GLN A 346 13.36 -41.64 1.13
CA GLN A 346 14.26 -42.20 2.14
C GLN A 346 15.68 -42.47 1.62
N GLN A 347 15.88 -42.51 0.30
CA GLN A 347 17.16 -42.68 -0.36
C GLN A 347 17.83 -41.34 -0.70
N GLY A 348 17.10 -40.22 -0.55
CA GLY A 348 17.55 -38.88 -0.91
C GLY A 348 17.24 -38.49 -2.34
N ASP A 349 16.48 -39.32 -3.06
CA ASP A 349 16.10 -39.09 -4.45
C ASP A 349 14.84 -38.20 -4.51
N VAL A 350 14.77 -37.36 -5.55
CA VAL A 350 13.61 -36.48 -5.78
C VAL A 350 12.53 -37.28 -6.51
N ILE A 351 11.31 -37.25 -5.97
CA ILE A 351 10.14 -37.82 -6.65
C ILE A 351 9.43 -36.71 -7.43
N GLU A 352 9.37 -36.84 -8.75
CA GLU A 352 8.63 -35.93 -9.63
C GLU A 352 7.13 -35.89 -9.30
N ASP A 353 6.48 -34.79 -9.70
CA ASP A 353 5.05 -34.53 -9.45
C ASP A 353 4.64 -34.60 -7.98
N THR A 354 5.51 -34.09 -7.11
CA THR A 354 5.24 -33.91 -5.68
C THR A 354 4.64 -32.54 -5.41
N PHE A 355 3.55 -32.53 -4.66
CA PHE A 355 2.90 -31.32 -4.17
C PHE A 355 3.14 -31.19 -2.67
N VAL A 356 3.33 -29.96 -2.22
CA VAL A 356 3.45 -29.61 -0.81
C VAL A 356 2.39 -28.59 -0.43
N SER A 357 1.81 -28.74 0.75
CA SER A 357 0.85 -27.80 1.33
C SER A 357 1.15 -27.52 2.79
N ILE A 358 0.61 -26.41 3.29
CA ILE A 358 0.57 -26.11 4.73
C ILE A 358 -0.82 -26.47 5.24
N ASP A 359 -0.89 -27.44 6.15
CA ASP A 359 -2.13 -28.00 6.66
C ASP A 359 -3.03 -26.94 7.31
N GLY A 360 -4.34 -27.07 7.12
CA GLY A 360 -5.32 -26.10 7.59
C GLY A 360 -5.29 -24.75 6.87
N THR A 361 -4.52 -24.61 5.78
CA THR A 361 -4.46 -23.39 4.97
C THR A 361 -4.71 -23.66 3.48
N GLN A 362 -4.87 -22.60 2.70
CA GLN A 362 -4.99 -22.68 1.23
C GLN A 362 -3.63 -22.79 0.52
N TYR A 363 -2.51 -22.75 1.24
CA TYR A 363 -1.19 -22.73 0.62
C TYR A 363 -0.80 -24.13 0.17
N ALA A 364 -0.73 -24.31 -1.14
CA ALA A 364 -0.23 -25.51 -1.79
C ALA A 364 0.54 -25.13 -3.06
N GLN A 365 1.59 -25.88 -3.38
CA GLN A 365 2.34 -25.72 -4.62
C GLN A 365 2.97 -27.04 -5.04
N LYS A 366 3.36 -27.13 -6.31
CA LYS A 366 4.20 -28.22 -6.80
C LYS A 366 5.65 -27.92 -6.44
N ALA A 367 6.39 -28.91 -5.98
CA ALA A 367 7.84 -28.81 -5.84
C ALA A 367 8.49 -28.68 -7.24
N ASP A 368 9.64 -28.02 -7.30
CA ASP A 368 10.42 -27.92 -8.52
C ASP A 368 11.10 -29.27 -8.90
N ASN A 369 11.83 -29.29 -10.01
CA ASN A 369 12.50 -30.50 -10.51
C ASN A 369 13.62 -31.00 -9.58
N ASP A 370 14.13 -30.15 -8.69
CA ASP A 370 15.16 -30.49 -7.70
C ASP A 370 14.55 -30.86 -6.33
N GLY A 371 13.22 -30.87 -6.25
CA GLY A 371 12.44 -31.16 -5.06
C GLY A 371 12.31 -29.97 -4.10
N ASN A 372 12.71 -28.77 -4.49
CA ASN A 372 12.59 -27.60 -3.63
C ASN A 372 11.17 -27.02 -3.66
N TYR A 373 10.81 -26.38 -2.55
CA TYR A 373 9.59 -25.60 -2.43
C TYR A 373 9.87 -24.33 -1.61
N SER A 374 9.09 -23.27 -1.85
CA SER A 374 9.17 -22.02 -1.06
C SER A 374 7.81 -21.33 -1.01
N PHE A 375 7.24 -21.17 0.18
CA PHE A 375 6.06 -20.36 0.42
C PHE A 375 6.52 -18.97 0.89
N GLU A 376 6.22 -17.95 0.09
CA GLU A 376 6.59 -16.55 0.36
C GLU A 376 5.52 -15.55 -0.10
N ASN A 377 4.60 -15.96 -0.97
CA ASN A 377 3.51 -15.11 -1.44
C ASN A 377 2.27 -15.26 -0.54
N TRP A 378 2.27 -14.52 0.57
CA TRP A 378 1.19 -14.52 1.53
C TRP A 378 0.00 -13.66 1.06
N GLN A 379 -0.82 -14.19 0.14
CA GLN A 379 -1.90 -13.44 -0.51
C GLN A 379 -3.04 -12.94 0.41
N ARG A 380 -3.12 -13.39 1.67
CA ARG A 380 -4.13 -12.93 2.64
C ARG A 380 -3.52 -12.77 4.03
N HIS A 381 -3.85 -11.66 4.69
CA HIS A 381 -3.52 -11.44 6.10
C HIS A 381 -4.28 -12.46 6.97
N GLY A 382 -3.60 -13.04 7.97
CA GLY A 382 -4.25 -13.82 9.04
C GLY A 382 -4.30 -15.35 8.89
N LEU A 383 -3.55 -15.97 7.96
CA LEU A 383 -3.51 -17.44 7.85
C LEU A 383 -2.42 -18.09 8.72
N LEU A 384 -1.24 -17.47 8.78
CA LEU A 384 -0.15 -17.89 9.66
C LEU A 384 -0.04 -16.92 10.84
N GLU A 385 -0.23 -17.43 12.06
CA GLU A 385 -0.18 -16.67 13.29
C GLU A 385 1.19 -16.83 13.95
N ASN A 386 1.75 -15.72 14.44
CA ASN A 386 3.04 -15.74 15.12
C ASN A 386 2.97 -16.65 16.37
N GLY A 387 3.91 -17.58 16.48
CA GLY A 387 4.02 -18.54 17.58
C GLY A 387 3.14 -19.79 17.45
N LYS A 388 2.35 -19.93 16.37
CA LYS A 388 1.51 -21.11 16.12
C LYS A 388 2.28 -22.19 15.36
N SER A 389 1.99 -23.44 15.69
CA SER A 389 2.53 -24.62 14.99
C SER A 389 1.69 -24.97 13.77
N TYR A 390 2.35 -25.34 12.70
CA TYR A 390 1.77 -25.77 11.43
C TYR A 390 2.48 -27.01 10.92
N THR A 391 1.79 -27.78 10.07
CA THR A 391 2.34 -29.00 9.47
C THR A 391 2.43 -28.84 7.97
N LEU A 392 3.62 -29.04 7.41
CA LEU A 392 3.81 -29.22 5.99
C LEU A 392 3.41 -30.65 5.62
N LYS A 393 2.65 -30.82 4.55
CA LYS A 393 2.26 -32.12 3.99
C LYS A 393 2.77 -32.22 2.56
N ALA A 394 3.46 -33.29 2.21
CA ALA A 394 3.94 -33.55 0.86
C ALA A 394 3.42 -34.90 0.34
N GLU A 395 2.92 -34.89 -0.89
CA GLU A 395 2.36 -36.07 -1.56
C GLU A 395 2.79 -36.14 -3.02
N SER A 396 3.19 -37.32 -3.49
CA SER A 396 3.51 -37.55 -4.91
C SER A 396 2.30 -38.03 -5.69
N SER A 397 2.10 -37.48 -6.88
CA SER A 397 1.10 -37.97 -7.83
C SER A 397 1.49 -39.29 -8.51
N LYS A 398 2.78 -39.67 -8.49
CA LYS A 398 3.29 -40.86 -9.20
C LYS A 398 3.15 -42.16 -8.40
N GLY A 399 2.74 -42.07 -7.15
CA GLY A 399 2.55 -43.23 -6.29
C GLY A 399 2.36 -42.82 -4.85
N PRO A 400 2.05 -43.77 -3.96
CA PRO A 400 1.63 -43.48 -2.60
C PRO A 400 2.81 -43.06 -1.70
N HIS A 401 3.45 -41.94 -1.99
CA HIS A 401 4.55 -41.39 -1.22
C HIS A 401 4.05 -40.16 -0.46
N TYR A 402 4.20 -40.21 0.86
CA TYR A 402 3.68 -39.19 1.77
C TYR A 402 4.72 -38.83 2.83
N GLY A 403 4.81 -37.54 3.17
CA GLY A 403 5.69 -37.03 4.21
C GLY A 403 5.11 -35.79 4.88
N GLU A 404 5.49 -35.58 6.14
CA GLU A 404 5.05 -34.43 6.94
C GLU A 404 6.25 -33.82 7.67
N ALA A 405 6.15 -32.51 7.95
CA ALA A 405 7.10 -31.82 8.81
C ALA A 405 6.41 -30.67 9.57
N ASP A 406 6.54 -30.65 10.88
CA ASP A 406 6.01 -29.58 11.71
C ASP A 406 6.98 -28.39 11.78
N PHE A 407 6.44 -27.18 11.82
CA PHE A 407 7.19 -25.96 12.02
C PHE A 407 6.40 -24.95 12.86
N ILE A 408 7.11 -24.07 13.56
CA ILE A 408 6.51 -22.94 14.29
C ILE A 408 6.71 -21.69 13.45
N PHE A 409 5.62 -20.96 13.18
CA PHE A 409 5.71 -19.68 12.49
C PHE A 409 6.09 -18.58 13.49
N ALA A 410 7.38 -18.41 13.77
CA ALA A 410 7.84 -17.46 14.80
C ALA A 410 7.71 -15.98 14.39
N GLY A 411 7.56 -15.69 13.09
CA GLY A 411 7.31 -14.34 12.59
C GLY A 411 8.56 -13.43 12.50
N ASN A 412 9.77 -13.97 12.66
CA ASN A 412 11.01 -13.20 12.75
C ASN A 412 12.17 -13.73 11.90
N GLU A 413 12.05 -14.93 11.31
CA GLU A 413 13.10 -15.53 10.47
C GLU A 413 12.51 -16.38 9.34
N HIS A 414 13.31 -16.66 8.32
CA HIS A 414 12.96 -17.67 7.32
C HIS A 414 12.99 -19.06 7.95
N ILE A 415 12.05 -19.91 7.55
CA ILE A 415 11.80 -21.22 8.13
C ILE A 415 12.19 -22.28 7.10
N GLN A 416 13.24 -23.06 7.40
CA GLN A 416 13.71 -24.14 6.54
C GLN A 416 13.34 -25.51 7.11
N HIS A 417 12.55 -26.29 6.37
CA HIS A 417 12.21 -27.66 6.74
C HIS A 417 12.26 -28.60 5.52
N ASN A 418 13.02 -29.68 5.63
CA ASN A 418 13.02 -30.73 4.61
C ASN A 418 11.94 -31.76 4.93
N ILE A 419 11.34 -32.35 3.90
CA ILE A 419 10.30 -33.38 4.04
C ILE A 419 10.83 -34.69 3.44
N ILE A 420 10.74 -35.77 4.21
CA ILE A 420 11.11 -37.11 3.74
C ILE A 420 9.84 -37.86 3.37
N LEU A 421 9.71 -38.22 2.11
CA LEU A 421 8.62 -39.03 1.59
C LEU A 421 8.84 -40.50 1.95
N ILE A 422 7.81 -41.10 2.52
CA ILE A 422 7.77 -42.53 2.84
C ILE A 422 6.73 -43.17 1.94
N LYS A 423 7.10 -44.28 1.29
CA LYS A 423 6.16 -45.09 0.50
C LYS A 423 5.15 -45.76 1.44
N ARG A 424 3.89 -45.39 1.32
CA ARG A 424 2.73 -45.97 2.00
C ARG A 424 1.87 -46.78 1.03
N THR A 425 0.82 -47.45 1.50
CA THR A 425 -0.21 -47.97 0.59
C THR A 425 -1.23 -46.88 0.27
N TRP A 426 -1.95 -47.00 -0.84
CA TRP A 426 -3.06 -46.08 -1.14
C TRP A 426 -4.15 -46.09 -0.06
N PHE A 427 -4.31 -47.21 0.66
CA PHE A 427 -5.24 -47.29 1.77
C PHE A 427 -4.75 -46.52 2.99
N ASP A 428 -3.44 -46.51 3.26
CA ASP A 428 -2.87 -45.68 4.34
C ASP A 428 -3.02 -44.19 4.03
N ILE A 429 -2.88 -43.80 2.75
CA ILE A 429 -3.13 -42.42 2.30
C ILE A 429 -4.62 -42.06 2.45
N ALA A 430 -5.51 -42.96 2.05
CA ALA A 430 -6.94 -42.78 2.21
C ALA A 430 -7.33 -42.58 3.68
N GLN A 431 -6.75 -43.37 4.59
CA GLN A 431 -6.95 -43.22 6.04
C GLN A 431 -6.43 -41.87 6.54
N ALA A 432 -5.23 -41.44 6.11
CA ALA A 432 -4.68 -40.15 6.51
C ALA A 432 -5.57 -38.97 6.08
N HIS A 433 -6.11 -38.99 4.86
CA HIS A 433 -7.07 -37.97 4.43
C HIS A 433 -8.37 -37.99 5.24
N PHE A 434 -8.88 -39.18 5.55
CA PHE A 434 -10.08 -39.34 6.38
C PHE A 434 -9.87 -38.75 7.79
N ASP A 435 -8.73 -39.03 8.42
CA ASP A 435 -8.39 -38.54 9.76
C ASP A 435 -8.29 -36.99 9.79
N THR A 436 -7.97 -36.37 8.64
CA THR A 436 -7.93 -34.91 8.46
C THR A 436 -9.25 -34.27 8.01
N GLY A 437 -10.29 -35.09 7.79
CA GLY A 437 -11.62 -34.64 7.35
C GLY A 437 -11.77 -34.38 5.84
N ASP A 438 -10.76 -34.67 5.02
CA ASP A 438 -10.82 -34.53 3.55
C ASP A 438 -11.43 -35.79 2.91
N TYR A 439 -12.74 -35.97 3.11
CA TYR A 439 -13.45 -37.20 2.73
C TYR A 439 -13.45 -37.47 1.22
N GLN A 440 -13.37 -36.43 0.39
CA GLN A 440 -13.31 -36.60 -1.06
C GLN A 440 -11.97 -37.20 -1.47
N LYS A 441 -10.85 -36.63 -1.02
CA LYS A 441 -9.52 -37.19 -1.31
C LYS A 441 -9.34 -38.57 -0.68
N ALA A 442 -9.90 -38.79 0.51
CA ALA A 442 -9.91 -40.10 1.14
C ALA A 442 -10.56 -41.16 0.22
N ALA A 443 -11.72 -40.84 -0.36
CA ALA A 443 -12.41 -41.75 -1.29
C ALA A 443 -11.66 -41.95 -2.61
N GLU A 444 -11.09 -40.89 -3.20
CA GLU A 444 -10.29 -40.97 -4.42
C GLU A 444 -9.01 -41.82 -4.23
N ALA A 445 -8.27 -41.61 -3.14
CA ALA A 445 -7.11 -42.42 -2.79
C ALA A 445 -7.49 -43.89 -2.54
N PHE A 446 -8.60 -44.14 -1.86
CA PHE A 446 -9.09 -45.50 -1.63
C PHE A 446 -9.48 -46.19 -2.94
N HIS A 447 -10.10 -45.46 -3.87
CA HIS A 447 -10.40 -45.93 -5.22
C HIS A 447 -9.13 -46.36 -5.97
N LEU A 448 -8.09 -45.52 -5.97
CA LEU A 448 -6.78 -45.90 -6.53
C LEU A 448 -6.18 -47.15 -5.88
N GLY A 449 -6.41 -47.33 -4.58
CA GLY A 449 -6.06 -48.56 -3.85
C GLY A 449 -6.81 -49.79 -4.35
N VAL A 450 -8.14 -49.68 -4.51
CA VAL A 450 -9.02 -50.75 -5.01
C VAL A 450 -8.69 -51.16 -6.45
N ASP A 451 -8.29 -50.21 -7.29
CA ASP A 451 -7.86 -50.52 -8.66
C ASP A 451 -6.57 -51.35 -8.70
N LYS A 452 -5.69 -51.20 -7.69
CA LYS A 452 -4.43 -51.94 -7.59
C LYS A 452 -4.51 -53.21 -6.75
N SER A 453 -5.41 -53.29 -5.78
CA SER A 453 -5.55 -54.40 -4.86
C SER A 453 -7.00 -54.60 -4.45
N THR A 454 -7.44 -55.87 -4.38
CA THR A 454 -8.78 -56.23 -3.89
C THR A 454 -8.81 -56.59 -2.41
N THR A 455 -7.66 -56.48 -1.73
CA THR A 455 -7.52 -56.68 -0.29
C THR A 455 -7.71 -55.32 0.40
N ILE A 456 -8.91 -55.12 0.93
CA ILE A 456 -9.27 -53.91 1.69
C ILE A 456 -8.82 -54.11 3.14
N PRO A 457 -8.07 -53.16 3.73
CA PRO A 457 -7.68 -53.23 5.14
C PRO A 457 -8.89 -53.03 6.05
N ASP A 458 -8.71 -53.33 7.33
CA ASP A 458 -9.75 -53.06 8.31
C ASP A 458 -9.87 -51.56 8.55
N ILE A 459 -11.08 -51.02 8.37
CA ILE A 459 -11.37 -49.58 8.49
C ILE A 459 -12.53 -49.36 9.47
N SER A 460 -12.68 -48.14 9.99
CA SER A 460 -13.78 -47.81 10.89
C SER A 460 -15.14 -47.86 10.18
N PRO A 461 -16.26 -48.10 10.91
CA PRO A 461 -17.59 -48.02 10.33
C PRO A 461 -17.90 -46.67 9.69
N GLU A 462 -17.44 -45.57 10.28
CA GLU A 462 -17.66 -44.22 9.77
C GLU A 462 -16.97 -44.02 8.41
N PHE A 463 -15.74 -44.48 8.27
CA PHE A 463 -15.02 -44.40 7.01
C PHE A 463 -15.64 -45.34 5.96
N ALA A 464 -16.04 -46.54 6.38
CA ALA A 464 -16.71 -47.50 5.51
C ALA A 464 -18.02 -46.95 4.93
N ASP A 465 -18.79 -46.16 5.68
CA ASP A 465 -20.05 -45.56 5.23
C ASP A 465 -19.84 -44.54 4.10
N ILE A 466 -18.87 -43.64 4.28
CA ILE A 466 -18.47 -42.66 3.26
C ILE A 466 -18.03 -43.38 1.98
N LEU A 467 -17.14 -44.38 2.12
CA LEU A 467 -16.65 -45.15 0.99
C LEU A 467 -17.76 -45.95 0.32
N PHE A 468 -18.69 -46.52 1.08
CA PHE A 468 -19.82 -47.28 0.53
C PHE A 468 -20.70 -46.40 -0.36
N GLY A 469 -21.01 -45.18 0.08
CA GLY A 469 -21.74 -44.21 -0.73
C GLY A 469 -21.00 -43.83 -2.02
N TYR A 470 -19.68 -43.68 -1.96
CA TYR A 470 -18.84 -43.37 -3.12
C TYR A 470 -18.79 -44.54 -4.13
N PHE A 471 -18.48 -45.75 -3.65
CA PHE A 471 -18.34 -46.93 -4.50
C PHE A 471 -19.67 -47.45 -5.06
N THR A 472 -20.79 -47.22 -4.38
CA THR A 472 -22.14 -47.48 -4.93
C THR A 472 -22.33 -46.72 -6.24
N LYS A 473 -22.00 -45.42 -6.27
CA LYS A 473 -22.08 -44.60 -7.49
C LYS A 473 -21.12 -45.08 -8.57
N LEU A 474 -19.89 -45.49 -8.20
CA LEU A 474 -18.95 -46.06 -9.17
C LEU A 474 -19.45 -47.36 -9.80
N VAL A 475 -20.09 -48.23 -9.02
CA VAL A 475 -20.71 -49.45 -9.52
C VAL A 475 -21.89 -49.15 -10.43
N GLU A 476 -22.73 -48.15 -10.12
CA GLU A 476 -23.82 -47.72 -11.01
C GLU A 476 -23.30 -47.24 -12.37
N LEU A 477 -22.18 -46.51 -12.38
CA LEU A 477 -21.55 -46.00 -13.61
C LEU A 477 -20.77 -47.06 -14.39
N GLN A 478 -20.13 -47.99 -13.68
CA GLN A 478 -19.27 -49.03 -14.27
C GLN A 478 -19.60 -50.41 -13.68
N PRO A 479 -20.81 -50.93 -13.92
CA PRO A 479 -21.28 -52.15 -13.27
C PRO A 479 -20.38 -53.36 -13.58
N GLN A 480 -19.72 -53.37 -14.73
CA GLN A 480 -18.82 -54.44 -15.20
C GLN A 480 -17.44 -54.50 -14.51
N LYS A 481 -17.12 -53.56 -13.61
CA LYS A 481 -15.83 -53.52 -12.92
C LYS A 481 -15.86 -54.37 -11.66
N LEU A 482 -15.29 -55.57 -11.75
CA LEU A 482 -15.25 -56.56 -10.66
C LEU A 482 -14.63 -56.01 -9.36
N ASN A 483 -13.58 -55.18 -9.43
CA ASN A 483 -12.94 -54.61 -8.24
C ASN A 483 -13.87 -53.68 -7.47
N TYR A 484 -14.70 -52.90 -8.16
CA TYR A 484 -15.67 -51.99 -7.53
C TYR A 484 -16.77 -52.80 -6.87
N LEU A 485 -17.35 -53.78 -7.58
CA LEU A 485 -18.34 -54.69 -7.01
C LEU A 485 -17.83 -55.39 -5.74
N LYS A 486 -16.58 -55.88 -5.76
CA LYS A 486 -15.95 -56.51 -4.59
C LYS A 486 -15.77 -55.53 -3.44
N ALA A 487 -15.33 -54.30 -3.72
CA ALA A 487 -15.16 -53.27 -2.71
C ALA A 487 -16.50 -52.90 -2.08
N THR A 488 -17.50 -52.60 -2.88
CA THR A 488 -18.86 -52.25 -2.42
C THR A 488 -19.49 -53.38 -1.60
N ALA A 489 -19.31 -54.65 -2.02
CA ALA A 489 -19.82 -55.81 -1.27
C ALA A 489 -19.13 -56.00 0.09
N LYS A 490 -17.83 -55.72 0.19
CA LYS A 490 -17.08 -55.79 1.45
C LYS A 490 -17.44 -54.63 2.38
N LEU A 491 -17.63 -53.43 1.82
CA LEU A 491 -18.05 -52.24 2.57
C LEU A 491 -19.47 -52.42 3.13
N SER A 492 -20.42 -52.95 2.33
CA SER A 492 -21.78 -53.25 2.82
C SER A 492 -21.76 -54.32 3.91
N ASP A 493 -20.88 -55.33 3.80
CA ASP A 493 -20.70 -56.33 4.86
C ASP A 493 -20.18 -55.69 6.15
N LYS A 494 -19.20 -54.78 6.06
CA LYS A 494 -18.63 -54.07 7.21
C LYS A 494 -19.67 -53.20 7.92
N LEU A 495 -20.58 -52.60 7.15
CA LEU A 495 -21.69 -51.77 7.63
C LEU A 495 -22.93 -52.58 8.06
N ASN A 496 -22.88 -53.91 7.95
CA ASN A 496 -24.02 -54.81 8.18
C ASN A 496 -25.27 -54.51 7.30
N LEU A 497 -25.06 -53.96 6.10
CA LEU A 497 -26.09 -53.67 5.10
C LEU A 497 -26.44 -54.93 4.30
N ARG A 498 -27.30 -55.77 4.89
CA ARG A 498 -27.52 -57.15 4.43
C ARG A 498 -28.09 -57.27 3.02
N ASP A 499 -29.04 -56.42 2.65
CA ASP A 499 -29.72 -56.53 1.35
C ASP A 499 -28.81 -56.01 0.23
N GLU A 500 -28.08 -54.94 0.49
CA GLU A 500 -27.03 -54.38 -0.36
C GLU A 500 -25.89 -55.39 -0.56
N SER A 501 -25.41 -56.02 0.53
CA SER A 501 -24.41 -57.09 0.47
C SER A 501 -24.82 -58.21 -0.48
N LYS A 502 -26.09 -58.62 -0.48
CA LYS A 502 -26.56 -59.64 -1.44
C LYS A 502 -26.50 -59.16 -2.87
N ILE A 503 -26.93 -57.93 -3.14
CA ILE A 503 -26.93 -57.34 -4.48
C ILE A 503 -25.50 -57.32 -5.02
N TYR A 504 -24.55 -56.77 -4.25
CA TYR A 504 -23.18 -56.62 -4.71
C TYR A 504 -22.43 -57.95 -4.77
N TRP A 505 -22.58 -58.86 -3.78
CA TRP A 505 -21.97 -60.19 -3.88
C TRP A 505 -22.55 -61.03 -5.03
N GLN A 506 -23.83 -60.85 -5.37
CA GLN A 506 -24.42 -61.47 -6.56
C GLN A 506 -23.76 -60.91 -7.83
N GLY A 507 -23.58 -59.60 -7.91
CA GLY A 507 -22.84 -58.96 -9.01
C GLY A 507 -21.39 -59.47 -9.13
N VAL A 508 -20.66 -59.59 -8.01
CA VAL A 508 -19.31 -60.18 -7.99
C VAL A 508 -19.32 -61.59 -8.57
N LYS A 509 -20.24 -62.44 -8.12
CA LYS A 509 -20.37 -63.83 -8.58
C LYS A 509 -20.65 -63.91 -10.09
N GLU A 510 -21.56 -63.07 -10.58
CA GLU A 510 -21.98 -63.07 -11.99
C GLU A 510 -20.86 -62.62 -12.94
N GLN A 511 -20.00 -61.70 -12.49
CA GLN A 511 -18.92 -61.15 -13.32
C GLN A 511 -17.58 -61.85 -13.15
N SER A 512 -17.41 -62.62 -12.07
CA SER A 512 -16.22 -63.45 -11.87
C SER A 512 -16.22 -64.70 -12.75
N THR A 513 -15.04 -65.13 -13.21
CA THR A 513 -14.88 -66.40 -13.92
C THR A 513 -15.23 -67.56 -12.98
N VAL A 514 -16.07 -68.49 -13.44
CA VAL A 514 -16.48 -69.66 -12.65
C VAL A 514 -15.24 -70.44 -12.16
N GLY A 515 -15.14 -70.63 -10.85
CA GLY A 515 -14.01 -71.31 -10.21
C GLY A 515 -12.86 -70.39 -9.79
N SER A 516 -12.91 -69.09 -10.08
CA SER A 516 -11.93 -68.14 -9.52
C SER A 516 -12.09 -68.00 -7.99
N PRO A 517 -11.06 -67.49 -7.29
CA PRO A 517 -11.16 -67.16 -5.86
C PRO A 517 -12.35 -66.23 -5.54
N GLU A 518 -12.59 -65.24 -6.40
CA GLU A 518 -13.71 -64.30 -6.30
C GLU A 518 -15.06 -64.98 -6.41
N TYR A 519 -15.23 -65.84 -7.42
CA TYR A 519 -16.46 -66.59 -7.62
C TYR A 519 -16.77 -67.47 -6.41
N THR A 520 -15.75 -68.12 -5.87
CA THR A 520 -15.86 -69.01 -4.71
C THR A 520 -16.22 -68.23 -3.46
N GLN A 521 -15.54 -67.09 -3.22
CA GLN A 521 -15.82 -66.20 -2.10
C GLN A 521 -17.26 -65.66 -2.16
N ALA A 522 -17.68 -65.13 -3.31
CA ALA A 522 -19.01 -64.59 -3.50
C ALA A 522 -20.11 -65.66 -3.31
N LYS A 523 -19.91 -66.85 -3.89
CA LYS A 523 -20.83 -68.00 -3.72
C LYS A 523 -20.96 -68.42 -2.26
N GLN A 524 -19.85 -68.48 -1.53
CA GLN A 524 -19.86 -68.80 -0.09
C GLN A 524 -20.60 -67.72 0.69
N ARG A 525 -20.28 -66.45 0.47
CA ARG A 525 -20.88 -65.35 1.21
C ARG A 525 -22.38 -65.20 0.97
N LEU A 526 -22.84 -65.37 -0.27
CA LEU A 526 -24.27 -65.43 -0.60
C LEU A 526 -24.98 -66.60 0.10
N LYS A 527 -24.32 -67.75 0.24
CA LYS A 527 -24.87 -68.88 1.00
C LYS A 527 -25.07 -68.47 2.46
N GLU A 528 -24.07 -67.85 3.10
CA GLU A 528 -24.16 -67.36 4.48
C GLU A 528 -25.29 -66.34 4.67
N LEU A 529 -25.37 -65.34 3.79
CA LEU A 529 -26.39 -64.29 3.82
C LEU A 529 -27.83 -64.85 3.64
N ASN A 530 -27.98 -65.93 2.88
CA ASN A 530 -29.26 -66.63 2.67
C ASN A 530 -29.59 -67.64 3.79
N PHE A 531 -28.59 -68.32 4.36
CA PHE A 531 -28.79 -69.30 5.43
C PHE A 531 -29.31 -68.68 6.73
N MET A 532 -28.99 -67.40 6.98
CA MET A 532 -29.54 -66.61 8.09
C MET A 532 -31.07 -66.35 8.00
N ARG A 533 -31.78 -66.78 6.94
CA ARG A 533 -33.27 -66.84 6.92
C ARG A 533 -33.82 -68.23 7.23
N LEU A 534 -33.00 -69.28 7.14
CA LEU A 534 -33.42 -70.67 7.30
C LEU A 534 -34.06 -70.94 8.68
N PRO A 535 -33.56 -70.45 9.83
CA PRO A 535 -34.22 -70.69 11.11
C PRO A 535 -35.57 -69.97 11.24
N ILE A 536 -35.75 -68.80 10.63
CA ILE A 536 -37.03 -68.05 10.68
C ILE A 536 -38.07 -68.72 9.79
N ILE A 537 -37.68 -69.17 8.58
CA ILE A 537 -38.57 -69.89 7.66
C ILE A 537 -38.91 -71.29 8.21
N ILE A 538 -37.94 -71.99 8.82
CA ILE A 538 -38.18 -73.26 9.50
C ILE A 538 -39.08 -73.05 10.73
N ALA A 539 -38.89 -72.00 11.53
CA ALA A 539 -39.76 -71.70 12.67
C ALA A 539 -41.21 -71.41 12.24
N ILE A 540 -41.40 -70.61 11.18
CA ILE A 540 -42.73 -70.35 10.61
C ILE A 540 -43.33 -71.64 10.03
N GLY A 541 -42.55 -72.45 9.31
CA GLY A 541 -42.99 -73.75 8.79
C GLY A 541 -43.38 -74.74 9.88
N VAL A 542 -42.62 -74.81 10.98
CA VAL A 542 -42.92 -75.65 12.15
C VAL A 542 -44.18 -75.16 12.86
N VAL A 543 -44.39 -73.86 13.00
CA VAL A 543 -45.62 -73.29 13.55
C VAL A 543 -46.83 -73.64 12.68
N ILE A 544 -46.72 -73.51 11.36
CA ILE A 544 -47.80 -73.89 10.43
C ILE A 544 -48.12 -75.39 10.54
N ILE A 545 -47.10 -76.26 10.59
CA ILE A 545 -47.30 -77.71 10.76
C ILE A 545 -47.97 -78.01 12.10
N LEU A 546 -47.57 -77.35 13.19
CA LEU A 546 -48.19 -77.53 14.51
C LEU A 546 -49.65 -77.07 14.53
N VAL A 547 -49.99 -75.98 13.84
CA VAL A 547 -51.38 -75.49 13.70
C VAL A 547 -52.22 -76.46 12.87
N VAL A 548 -51.70 -76.97 11.75
CA VAL A 548 -52.40 -77.97 10.92
C VAL A 548 -52.58 -79.28 11.69
N PHE A 549 -51.57 -79.73 12.44
CA PHE A 549 -51.64 -80.95 13.25
C PHE A 549 -52.63 -80.80 14.42
N SER A 550 -52.69 -79.64 15.05
CA SER A 550 -53.70 -79.29 16.06
C SER A 550 -55.13 -79.31 15.49
N ALA A 551 -55.33 -78.72 14.31
CA ALA A 551 -56.60 -78.72 13.59
C ALA A 551 -57.02 -80.13 13.13
N TRP A 552 -56.07 -80.97 12.72
CA TRP A 552 -56.34 -82.37 12.37
C TRP A 552 -56.68 -83.23 13.60
N ARG A 553 -55.97 -83.05 14.72
CA ARG A 553 -56.23 -83.75 15.98
C ARG A 553 -57.60 -83.41 16.55
N THR A 554 -58.00 -82.14 16.52
CA THR A 554 -59.33 -81.70 16.98
C THR A 554 -60.47 -82.21 16.11
N ARG A 555 -60.26 -82.37 14.79
CA ARG A 555 -61.24 -83.05 13.91
C ARG A 555 -61.35 -84.55 14.22
N ARG A 556 -60.24 -85.22 14.53
CA ARG A 556 -60.26 -86.66 14.85
C ARG A 556 -60.91 -86.97 16.20
N THR A 557 -60.77 -86.10 17.20
CA THR A 557 -61.45 -86.25 18.50
C THR A 557 -62.95 -85.97 18.45
N LYS A 558 -63.43 -85.20 17.46
CA LYS A 558 -64.88 -84.99 17.25
C LYS A 558 -65.56 -86.11 16.43
N GLY A 559 -64.80 -86.97 15.76
CA GLY A 559 -65.33 -88.10 14.98
C GLY A 559 -65.53 -89.42 15.75
N GLN A 560 -65.28 -89.45 17.07
CA GLN A 560 -65.50 -90.63 17.93
C GLN A 560 -66.59 -90.42 19.01
N LYS A 561 -67.38 -89.35 18.90
CA LYS A 561 -68.63 -89.17 19.64
C LYS A 561 -69.69 -88.64 18.68
N GLY A 562 -70.37 -89.57 18.02
CA GLY A 562 -71.45 -89.34 17.05
C GLY A 562 -71.89 -90.67 16.48
#